data_AF-A0AAD1XF50-F1
#
_entry.id   AF-A0AAD1XF50-F1
#
_cell.length_a   1.000
_cell.length_b   1.000
_cell.length_c   1.000
_cell.angle_alpha   90.00
_cell.angle_beta   90.00
_cell.angle_gamma   90.00
#
_symmetry.space_group_name_H-M   'P 1'
#
loop_
_entity.id
_entity.type
_entity.pdbx_description
1 polymer ?
#
loop_
_entity_poly.entity_id
_entity_poly.type
_entity_poly.pdbx_seq_one_letter_code
_entity_poly.pdbx_strand_id
1 'polypeptide(L)'
;MDTKNKEYAEALNPSSEDDIKSSMASTVIEPSDRFLFNYFMFLLFGIVLILPFNALILSIGFFESNLPGRDIEFVVSTLTNVPIFIGQILMLFISGFLNLKATIIFSLFGMAGCCMAIPFLTEHITSINTLWIVILISIAIFCFFSGVLQSCAYGYAGIFPQRNIASLSNGTGMSGVVIGILRAISLLSFPVDNDIPRDPNLFTGAILYYSISTAFCIILIVLILISFRTEYSLFYLEGKNDSQAQKRIDSIDNLMKSHQSFTIAISNRKSLARQSMKSLGEEDEEKASILKVHRDNWLNLWGIFLNFVITMVMYPGLLLQGNLSFIEEIDWKVWFVIILFVASDTVGRVLAGFLTLKSPIICGILTLLRSGNVAVAFLSAYDISFFGTDYVVIINIIISGFGLGYLVTSQILTACTIPKPYEMELTGKMINIFLQIGIVVGSLIATFGLSTLF
;
A
#
# COMPACT_ATOMS: atom_id res chain seq x y z
N MET A 1 -62.11 4.32 13.57
CA MET A 1 -60.92 4.76 14.33
C MET A 1 -59.92 3.62 14.24
N ASP A 2 -58.87 3.85 13.45
CA ASP A 2 -58.16 2.83 12.69
C ASP A 2 -57.20 1.96 13.51
N THR A 3 -57.16 0.70 13.12
CA THR A 3 -56.19 -0.34 13.50
C THR A 3 -54.72 0.08 13.28
N LYS A 4 -54.45 1.09 12.45
CA LYS A 4 -53.11 1.68 12.27
C LYS A 4 -52.56 2.40 13.50
N ASN A 5 -53.41 2.92 14.39
CA ASN A 5 -52.94 3.60 15.61
C ASN A 5 -52.52 2.61 16.72
N LYS A 6 -52.85 1.32 16.60
CA LYS A 6 -52.37 0.28 17.52
C LYS A 6 -50.97 -0.22 17.16
N GLU A 7 -50.65 -0.36 15.88
CA GLU A 7 -49.28 -0.73 15.43
C GLU A 7 -48.25 0.35 15.77
N TYR A 8 -48.62 1.64 15.68
CA TYR A 8 -47.71 2.73 16.10
C TYR A 8 -47.52 2.81 17.62
N ALA A 9 -48.49 2.37 18.41
CA ALA A 9 -48.38 2.34 19.87
C ALA A 9 -47.57 1.12 20.37
N GLU A 10 -47.60 0.00 19.65
CA GLU A 10 -46.78 -1.18 19.95
C GLU A 10 -45.30 -1.03 19.49
N ALA A 11 -45.03 -0.24 18.44
CA ALA A 11 -43.67 0.09 18.02
C ALA A 11 -42.91 1.03 18.98
N LEU A 12 -43.59 1.64 19.95
CA LEU A 12 -43.02 2.58 20.93
C LEU A 12 -42.66 1.94 22.27
N ASN A 13 -42.70 0.60 22.36
CA ASN A 13 -42.35 -0.13 23.57
C ASN A 13 -41.08 -0.98 23.35
N PRO A 14 -39.87 -0.38 23.40
CA PRO A 14 -38.64 -1.15 23.29
C PRO A 14 -38.50 -2.03 24.52
N SER A 15 -38.54 -3.34 24.30
CA SER A 15 -38.47 -4.39 25.32
C SER A 15 -37.08 -4.54 25.96
N SER A 16 -36.05 -3.89 25.42
CA SER A 16 -34.70 -3.95 25.96
C SER A 16 -33.89 -2.69 25.65
N GLU A 17 -32.90 -2.39 26.50
CA GLU A 17 -31.92 -1.32 26.32
C GLU A 17 -31.09 -1.52 25.02
N ASP A 18 -31.02 -2.76 24.55
CA ASP A 18 -30.37 -3.17 23.30
C ASP A 18 -31.17 -2.76 22.04
N ASP A 19 -32.51 -2.73 22.12
CA ASP A 19 -33.37 -2.28 21.01
C ASP A 19 -33.22 -0.77 20.74
N ILE A 20 -32.99 0.02 21.79
CA ILE A 20 -32.74 1.46 21.68
C ILE A 20 -31.33 1.71 21.13
N LYS A 21 -30.31 0.95 21.57
CA LYS A 21 -28.95 1.01 21.01
C LYS A 21 -28.93 0.63 19.52
N SER A 22 -29.65 -0.41 19.14
CA SER A 22 -29.86 -0.85 17.75
C SER A 22 -30.54 0.24 16.91
N SER A 23 -31.58 0.87 17.45
CA SER A 23 -32.32 1.97 16.81
C SER A 23 -31.51 3.27 16.69
N MET A 24 -30.64 3.60 17.65
CA MET A 24 -29.79 4.80 17.58
C MET A 24 -28.56 4.56 16.71
N ALA A 25 -27.94 3.37 16.75
CA ALA A 25 -26.84 2.99 15.85
C ALA A 25 -27.28 2.97 14.38
N SER A 26 -28.54 2.63 14.09
CA SER A 26 -29.11 2.64 12.74
C SER A 26 -29.45 4.03 12.18
N THR A 27 -29.26 5.12 12.94
CA THR A 27 -29.51 6.50 12.46
C THR A 27 -28.26 7.29 12.08
N VAL A 28 -27.05 6.73 12.22
CA VAL A 28 -25.83 7.35 11.70
C VAL A 28 -25.70 7.00 10.22
N ILE A 29 -26.23 7.87 9.36
CA ILE A 29 -26.11 7.73 7.90
C ILE A 29 -24.64 7.96 7.54
N GLU A 30 -23.98 6.91 7.04
CA GLU A 30 -22.63 6.99 6.47
C GLU A 30 -22.63 8.00 5.31
N PRO A 31 -21.76 9.02 5.31
CA PRO A 31 -21.66 9.94 4.20
C PRO A 31 -21.18 9.20 2.95
N SER A 32 -21.80 9.46 1.80
CA SER A 32 -21.33 8.89 0.52
C SER A 32 -20.03 9.56 0.06
N ASP A 33 -19.06 8.79 -0.45
CA ASP A 33 -17.86 9.32 -1.12
C ASP A 33 -18.25 10.02 -2.44
N ARG A 34 -18.48 11.34 -2.38
CA ARG A 34 -18.95 12.13 -3.52
C ARG A 34 -17.92 12.07 -4.65
N PHE A 35 -18.39 11.78 -5.87
CA PHE A 35 -17.57 11.65 -7.07
C PHE A 35 -16.45 10.59 -7.00
N LEU A 36 -16.51 9.65 -6.05
CA LEU A 36 -15.43 8.67 -5.83
C LEU A 36 -14.08 9.34 -5.55
N PHE A 37 -14.10 10.52 -4.93
CA PHE A 37 -12.91 11.32 -4.70
C PHE A 37 -11.88 10.56 -3.87
N ASN A 38 -12.27 9.99 -2.73
CA ASN A 38 -11.35 9.27 -1.87
C ASN A 38 -10.86 7.98 -2.54
N TYR A 39 -11.72 7.31 -3.31
CA TYR A 39 -11.29 6.17 -4.11
C TYR A 39 -10.12 6.53 -5.06
N PHE A 40 -10.25 7.57 -5.88
CA PHE A 40 -9.17 7.99 -6.80
C PHE A 40 -7.96 8.57 -6.09
N MET A 41 -8.16 9.25 -4.96
CA MET A 41 -7.05 9.73 -4.12
C MET A 41 -6.23 8.56 -3.59
N PHE A 42 -6.85 7.51 -3.03
CA PHE A 42 -6.12 6.31 -2.58
C PHE A 42 -5.47 5.55 -3.73
N LEU A 43 -6.11 5.50 -4.91
CA LEU A 43 -5.50 4.93 -6.11
C LEU A 43 -4.18 5.65 -6.45
N LEU A 44 -4.22 6.98 -6.53
CA LEU A 44 -3.04 7.80 -6.80
C LEU A 44 -2.01 7.71 -5.67
N PHE A 45 -2.47 7.59 -4.42
CA PHE A 45 -1.59 7.34 -3.28
C PHE A 45 -0.78 6.06 -3.51
N GLY A 46 -1.43 4.96 -3.89
CA GLY A 46 -0.76 3.70 -4.21
C GLY A 46 0.27 3.85 -5.34
N ILE A 47 -0.05 4.62 -6.38
CA ILE A 47 0.89 4.90 -7.47
C ILE A 47 2.14 5.63 -6.93
N VAL A 48 1.96 6.67 -6.12
CA VAL A 48 3.05 7.48 -5.56
C VAL A 48 3.91 6.71 -4.56
N LEU A 49 3.40 5.67 -3.90
CA LEU A 49 4.21 4.84 -2.99
C LEU A 49 5.38 4.16 -3.71
N ILE A 50 5.21 3.81 -4.98
CA ILE A 50 6.15 2.96 -5.72
C ILE A 50 6.76 3.66 -6.94
N LEU A 51 6.02 4.52 -7.64
CA LEU A 51 6.50 5.18 -8.87
C LEU A 51 7.85 5.92 -8.71
N PRO A 52 8.08 6.71 -7.65
CA PRO A 52 9.37 7.37 -7.41
C PRO A 52 10.54 6.39 -7.24
N PHE A 53 10.29 5.23 -6.61
CA PHE A 53 11.28 4.17 -6.46
C PHE A 53 11.57 3.48 -7.80
N ASN A 54 10.54 3.28 -8.64
CA ASN A 54 10.73 2.76 -9.99
C ASN A 54 11.58 3.70 -10.87
N ALA A 55 11.45 5.02 -10.71
CA ALA A 55 12.31 5.99 -11.39
C ALA A 55 13.80 5.85 -11.00
N LEU A 56 14.07 5.54 -9.72
CA LEU A 56 15.42 5.25 -9.24
C LEU A 56 16.02 4.02 -9.93
N ILE A 57 15.28 2.91 -10.00
CA ILE A 57 15.72 1.68 -10.65
C ILE A 57 15.98 1.90 -12.15
N LEU A 58 15.08 2.60 -12.85
CA LEU A 58 15.26 2.86 -14.29
C LEU A 58 16.45 3.77 -14.61
N SER A 59 16.98 4.46 -13.60
CA SER A 59 18.13 5.36 -13.73
C SER A 59 19.46 4.68 -13.37
N ILE A 60 19.50 3.35 -13.17
CA ILE A 60 20.75 2.62 -12.85
C ILE A 60 21.83 2.86 -13.90
N GLY A 61 21.53 2.71 -15.19
CA GLY A 61 22.49 2.99 -16.26
C GLY A 61 23.00 4.44 -16.27
N PHE A 62 22.16 5.40 -15.88
CA PHE A 62 22.57 6.79 -15.70
C PHE A 62 23.58 6.95 -14.55
N PHE A 63 23.39 6.25 -13.42
CA PHE A 63 24.36 6.26 -12.33
C PHE A 63 25.66 5.54 -12.71
N GLU A 64 25.60 4.40 -13.40
CA GLU A 64 26.77 3.63 -13.83
C GLU A 64 27.67 4.44 -14.75
N SER A 65 27.09 5.17 -15.70
CA SER A 65 27.84 6.06 -16.59
C SER A 65 28.58 7.19 -15.83
N ASN A 66 28.03 7.62 -14.70
CA ASN A 66 28.59 8.70 -13.88
C ASN A 66 29.54 8.21 -12.78
N LEU A 67 29.44 6.95 -12.37
CA LEU A 67 30.19 6.31 -11.29
C LEU A 67 30.95 5.06 -11.79
N PRO A 68 31.88 5.19 -12.74
CA PRO A 68 32.60 4.05 -13.29
C PRO A 68 33.39 3.30 -12.21
N GLY A 69 33.33 1.97 -12.23
CA GLY A 69 34.04 1.11 -11.28
C GLY A 69 33.42 1.03 -9.88
N ARG A 70 32.22 1.60 -9.67
CA ARG A 70 31.41 1.40 -8.46
C ARG A 70 30.21 0.53 -8.82
N ASP A 71 29.98 -0.51 -8.02
CA ASP A 71 28.82 -1.39 -8.16
C ASP A 71 27.58 -0.72 -7.56
N ILE A 72 26.99 0.20 -8.31
CA ILE A 72 25.80 0.93 -7.87
C ILE A 72 24.56 0.03 -7.89
N GLU A 73 24.49 -0.97 -8.76
CA GLU A 73 23.36 -1.90 -8.86
C GLU A 73 23.17 -2.69 -7.55
N PHE A 74 24.23 -3.33 -7.06
CA PHE A 74 24.21 -4.07 -5.80
C PHE A 74 23.85 -3.15 -4.62
N VAL A 75 24.43 -1.95 -4.63
CA VAL A 75 24.28 -0.98 -3.55
C VAL A 75 22.88 -0.38 -3.52
N VAL A 76 22.27 -0.07 -4.67
CA VAL A 76 20.87 0.37 -4.76
C VAL A 76 19.93 -0.73 -4.29
N SER A 77 20.15 -1.99 -4.69
CA SER A 77 19.32 -3.12 -4.24
C SER A 77 19.35 -3.31 -2.71
N THR A 78 20.52 -3.17 -2.09
CA THR A 78 20.69 -3.33 -0.63
C THR A 78 20.26 -2.08 0.15
N LEU A 79 20.71 -0.89 -0.27
CA LEU A 79 20.47 0.37 0.45
C LEU A 79 19.07 0.90 0.33
N THR A 80 18.28 0.46 -0.63
CA THR A 80 16.89 0.93 -0.73
C THR A 80 16.00 0.28 0.32
N ASN A 81 16.20 -1.01 0.55
CA ASN A 81 15.38 -1.81 1.45
C ASN A 81 15.58 -1.48 2.94
N VAL A 82 16.81 -1.23 3.38
CA VAL A 82 17.12 -1.02 4.81
C VAL A 82 16.49 0.27 5.36
N PRO A 83 16.66 1.46 4.75
CA PRO A 83 16.04 2.70 5.22
C PRO A 83 14.52 2.69 5.12
N ILE A 84 13.94 2.04 4.09
CA ILE A 84 12.50 1.83 3.99
C ILE A 84 12.01 1.07 5.23
N PHE A 85 12.65 -0.07 5.54
CA PHE A 85 12.27 -0.90 6.69
C PHE A 85 12.42 -0.15 8.01
N ILE A 86 13.52 0.60 8.21
CA ILE A 86 13.72 1.44 9.39
C ILE A 86 12.58 2.47 9.52
N GLY A 87 12.24 3.17 8.43
CA GLY A 87 11.15 4.15 8.42
C GLY A 87 9.80 3.52 8.79
N GLN A 88 9.52 2.32 8.30
CA GLN A 88 8.28 1.59 8.60
C GLN A 88 8.19 1.16 10.07
N ILE A 89 9.28 0.59 10.63
CA ILE A 89 9.35 0.17 12.03
C ILE A 89 9.27 1.36 12.97
N LEU A 90 9.96 2.46 12.65
CA LEU A 90 9.88 3.69 13.44
C LEU A 90 8.43 4.20 13.53
N MET A 91 7.73 4.22 12.39
CA MET A 91 6.33 4.64 12.35
C MET A 91 5.38 3.69 13.06
N LEU A 92 5.72 2.40 13.19
CA LEU A 92 4.94 1.46 14.00
C LEU A 92 4.87 1.91 15.47
N PHE A 93 5.98 2.38 16.04
CA PHE A 93 6.07 2.75 17.45
C PHE A 93 5.74 4.22 17.75
N ILE A 94 6.11 5.14 16.86
CA ILE A 94 6.04 6.58 17.13
C ILE A 94 4.75 7.22 16.59
N SER A 95 4.00 6.53 15.74
CA SER A 95 2.79 7.09 15.11
C SER A 95 1.75 7.66 16.07
N GLY A 96 1.60 7.11 17.28
CA GLY A 96 0.68 7.63 18.29
C GLY A 96 1.01 9.05 18.78
N PHE A 97 2.26 9.50 18.59
CA PHE A 97 2.73 10.83 19.00
C PHE A 97 2.75 11.84 17.86
N LEU A 98 2.54 11.40 16.61
CA LEU A 98 2.68 12.24 15.43
C LEU A 98 1.31 12.57 14.82
N ASN A 99 1.19 13.77 14.28
CA ASN A 99 0.01 14.13 13.50
C ASN A 99 0.08 13.46 12.12
N LEU A 100 -0.80 12.49 11.87
CA LEU A 100 -0.84 11.70 10.63
C LEU A 100 -0.80 12.57 9.36
N LYS A 101 -1.60 13.65 9.33
CA LYS A 101 -1.64 14.57 8.18
C LYS A 101 -0.29 15.23 7.95
N ALA A 102 0.33 15.75 9.02
CA ALA A 102 1.64 16.41 8.93
C ALA A 102 2.72 15.42 8.49
N THR A 103 2.71 14.19 9.01
CA THR A 103 3.68 13.15 8.65
C THR A 103 3.57 12.73 7.19
N ILE A 104 2.35 12.52 6.67
CA ILE A 104 2.13 12.19 5.25
C ILE A 104 2.64 13.33 4.35
N ILE A 105 2.28 14.58 4.66
CA ILE A 105 2.70 15.74 3.84
C ILE A 105 4.21 15.92 3.89
N PHE A 106 4.82 15.83 5.08
CA PHE A 106 6.27 15.99 5.25
C PHE A 106 7.05 14.91 4.50
N SER A 107 6.60 13.65 4.57
CA SER A 107 7.24 12.55 3.84
C SER A 107 7.08 12.68 2.31
N LEU A 108 5.93 13.16 1.82
CA LEU A 108 5.75 13.47 0.40
C LEU A 108 6.69 14.59 -0.09
N PHE A 109 6.84 15.68 0.68
CA PHE A 109 7.77 16.75 0.33
C PHE A 109 9.22 16.27 0.37
N GLY A 110 9.62 15.50 1.38
CA GLY A 110 10.95 14.91 1.48
C GLY A 110 11.25 14.01 0.28
N MET A 111 10.32 13.12 -0.07
CA MET A 111 10.45 12.22 -1.21
C MET A 111 10.52 12.98 -2.54
N ALA A 112 9.64 13.95 -2.78
CA ALA A 112 9.64 14.78 -3.99
C ALA A 112 10.93 15.63 -4.11
N GLY A 113 11.40 16.21 -3.01
CA GLY A 113 12.64 16.98 -2.97
C GLY A 113 13.85 16.13 -3.32
N CYS A 114 13.96 14.93 -2.74
CA CYS A 114 15.02 13.99 -3.07
C CYS A 114 14.93 13.51 -4.53
N CYS A 115 13.74 13.16 -5.02
CA CYS A 115 13.54 12.76 -6.41
C CYS A 115 14.03 13.81 -7.40
N MET A 116 13.74 15.09 -7.13
CA MET A 116 14.21 16.16 -8.00
C MET A 116 15.71 16.38 -7.85
N ALA A 117 16.27 16.29 -6.63
CA ALA A 117 17.68 16.57 -6.39
C ALA A 117 18.62 15.51 -7.00
N ILE A 118 18.29 14.22 -6.89
CA ILE A 118 19.15 13.10 -7.31
C ILE A 118 19.72 13.26 -8.73
N PRO A 119 18.93 13.44 -9.80
CA PRO A 119 19.47 13.53 -11.17
C PRO A 119 20.43 14.72 -11.33
N PHE A 120 20.13 15.88 -10.73
CA PHE A 120 21.02 17.06 -10.82
C PHE A 120 22.30 16.86 -10.01
N LEU A 121 22.23 16.22 -8.84
CA LEU A 121 23.40 15.89 -8.05
C LEU A 121 24.33 14.93 -8.80
N THR A 122 23.76 13.95 -9.51
CA THR A 122 24.52 13.02 -10.35
C THR A 122 25.23 13.71 -11.51
N GLU A 123 24.54 14.61 -12.20
CA GLU A 123 25.09 15.28 -13.38
C GLU A 123 26.17 16.32 -13.04
N HIS A 124 25.99 17.07 -11.94
CA HIS A 124 26.83 18.24 -11.66
C HIS A 124 28.04 17.96 -10.76
N ILE A 125 28.05 16.86 -9.99
CA ILE A 125 29.19 16.51 -9.13
C ILE A 125 30.22 15.71 -9.92
N THR A 126 31.35 16.34 -10.23
CA THR A 126 32.41 15.75 -11.06
C THR A 126 33.34 14.80 -10.30
N SER A 127 33.51 14.99 -8.99
CA SER A 127 34.34 14.12 -8.14
C SER A 127 33.62 12.80 -7.85
N ILE A 128 34.15 11.68 -8.36
CA ILE A 128 33.56 10.34 -8.21
C ILE A 128 33.36 9.95 -6.74
N ASN A 129 34.35 10.19 -5.88
CA ASN A 129 34.26 9.83 -4.46
C ASN A 129 33.23 10.68 -3.71
N THR A 130 33.13 11.97 -4.06
CA THR A 130 32.13 12.87 -3.48
C THR A 130 30.74 12.50 -3.97
N LEU A 131 30.59 12.26 -5.28
CA LEU A 131 29.34 11.86 -5.90
C LEU A 131 28.82 10.55 -5.28
N TRP A 132 29.69 9.56 -5.12
CA TRP A 132 29.36 8.30 -4.47
C TRP A 132 28.70 8.53 -3.11
N ILE A 133 29.38 9.23 -2.19
CA ILE A 133 28.85 9.48 -0.84
C ILE A 133 27.53 10.26 -0.88
N VAL A 134 27.45 11.32 -1.70
CA VAL A 134 26.27 12.16 -1.82
C VAL A 134 25.07 11.36 -2.33
N ILE A 135 25.26 10.50 -3.33
CA ILE A 135 24.19 9.67 -3.88
C ILE A 135 23.73 8.62 -2.88
N LEU A 136 24.63 7.94 -2.18
CA LEU A 136 24.25 6.98 -1.14
C LEU A 136 23.40 7.63 -0.05
N ILE A 137 23.80 8.81 0.43
CA ILE A 137 23.04 9.56 1.44
C ILE A 137 21.69 10.00 0.87
N SER A 138 21.66 10.52 -0.36
CA SER A 138 20.44 11.00 -1.00
C SER A 138 19.41 9.88 -1.20
N ILE A 139 19.86 8.72 -1.68
CA ILE A 139 19.02 7.52 -1.83
C ILE A 139 18.54 7.02 -0.47
N ALA A 140 19.41 6.98 0.55
CA ALA A 140 19.01 6.54 1.88
C ALA A 140 17.93 7.46 2.50
N ILE A 141 18.07 8.78 2.36
CA ILE A 141 17.08 9.76 2.83
C ILE A 141 15.76 9.59 2.06
N PHE A 142 15.83 9.47 0.73
CA PHE A 142 14.66 9.20 -0.12
C PHE A 142 13.91 7.94 0.33
N CYS A 143 14.64 6.84 0.51
CA CYS A 143 14.09 5.55 0.94
C CYS A 143 13.51 5.60 2.36
N PHE A 144 14.13 6.34 3.28
CA PHE A 144 13.57 6.57 4.61
C PHE A 144 12.21 7.29 4.54
N PHE A 145 12.10 8.37 3.76
CA PHE A 145 10.84 9.07 3.55
C PHE A 145 9.79 8.17 2.88
N SER A 146 10.19 7.37 1.90
CA SER A 146 9.32 6.38 1.27
C SER A 146 8.79 5.36 2.29
N GLY A 147 9.65 4.82 3.17
CA GLY A 147 9.24 3.89 4.22
C GLY A 147 8.25 4.50 5.22
N VAL A 148 8.48 5.75 5.63
CA VAL A 148 7.55 6.51 6.49
C VAL A 148 6.20 6.70 5.78
N LEU A 149 6.22 7.10 4.51
CA LEU A 149 5.02 7.35 3.70
C LEU A 149 4.21 6.07 3.50
N GLN A 150 4.85 4.95 3.13
CA GLN A 150 4.20 3.65 2.93
C GLN A 150 3.52 3.18 4.22
N SER A 151 4.20 3.28 5.36
CA SER A 151 3.62 2.93 6.67
C SER A 151 2.39 3.78 7.00
N CYS A 152 2.47 5.09 6.77
CA CYS A 152 1.33 6.00 6.98
C CYS A 152 0.19 5.72 5.99
N ALA A 153 0.48 5.41 4.74
CA ALA A 153 -0.52 5.20 3.70
C ALA A 153 -1.39 3.97 3.99
N TYR A 154 -0.76 2.83 4.30
CA TYR A 154 -1.50 1.62 4.68
C TYR A 154 -2.22 1.78 6.03
N GLY A 155 -1.60 2.44 7.02
CA GLY A 155 -2.27 2.76 8.27
C GLY A 155 -3.49 3.67 8.07
N TYR A 156 -3.35 4.71 7.25
CA TYR A 156 -4.43 5.63 6.92
C TYR A 156 -5.55 4.93 6.14
N ALA A 157 -5.22 4.19 5.08
CA ALA A 157 -6.19 3.45 4.27
C ALA A 157 -6.91 2.36 5.07
N GLY A 158 -6.24 1.77 6.05
CA GLY A 158 -6.83 0.80 6.96
C GLY A 158 -8.02 1.36 7.74
N ILE A 159 -8.08 2.66 8.02
CA ILE A 159 -9.19 3.28 8.77
C ILE A 159 -10.48 3.35 7.92
N PHE A 160 -10.34 3.35 6.60
CA PHE A 160 -11.45 3.50 5.67
C PHE A 160 -12.03 2.14 5.27
N PRO A 161 -13.22 2.12 4.62
CA PRO A 161 -13.80 0.88 4.11
C PRO A 161 -12.85 0.14 3.17
N GLN A 162 -13.05 -1.18 3.06
CA GLN A 162 -12.21 -2.08 2.25
C GLN A 162 -11.97 -1.59 0.83
N ARG A 163 -12.94 -0.89 0.23
CA ARG A 163 -12.81 -0.30 -1.11
C ARG A 163 -11.63 0.67 -1.23
N ASN A 164 -11.33 1.44 -0.18
CA ASN A 164 -10.28 2.46 -0.19
C ASN A 164 -8.89 1.83 -0.09
N ILE A 165 -8.70 0.86 0.81
CA ILE A 165 -7.44 0.11 0.88
C ILE A 165 -7.24 -0.81 -0.35
N ALA A 166 -8.31 -1.34 -0.95
CA ALA A 166 -8.25 -2.00 -2.25
C ALA A 166 -7.74 -1.03 -3.32
N SER A 167 -8.24 0.20 -3.33
CA SER A 167 -7.79 1.24 -4.26
C SER A 167 -6.32 1.57 -4.08
N LEU A 168 -5.86 1.72 -2.83
CA LEU A 168 -4.43 1.89 -2.52
C LEU A 168 -3.60 0.72 -3.07
N SER A 169 -4.02 -0.53 -2.82
CA SER A 169 -3.35 -1.72 -3.34
C SER A 169 -3.35 -1.75 -4.87
N ASN A 170 -4.45 -1.41 -5.54
CA ASN A 170 -4.52 -1.36 -7.00
C ASN A 170 -3.56 -0.31 -7.57
N GLY A 171 -3.43 0.83 -6.89
CA GLY A 171 -2.51 1.89 -7.27
C GLY A 171 -1.05 1.44 -7.29
N THR A 172 -0.63 0.61 -6.33
CA THR A 172 0.76 0.10 -6.31
C THR A 172 1.04 -0.80 -7.52
N GLY A 173 0.07 -1.62 -7.96
CA GLY A 173 0.18 -2.38 -9.21
C GLY A 173 0.23 -1.46 -10.45
N MET A 174 -0.70 -0.51 -10.54
CA MET A 174 -0.76 0.44 -11.66
C MET A 174 0.52 1.27 -11.84
N SER A 175 1.26 1.53 -10.76
CA SER A 175 2.57 2.20 -10.82
C SER A 175 3.56 1.47 -11.75
N GLY A 176 3.50 0.13 -11.80
CA GLY A 176 4.32 -0.71 -12.66
C GLY A 176 3.96 -0.55 -14.14
N VAL A 177 2.67 -0.44 -14.44
CA VAL A 177 2.21 -0.17 -15.82
C VAL A 177 2.63 1.23 -16.26
N VAL A 178 2.47 2.23 -15.39
CA VAL A 178 2.91 3.61 -15.66
C VAL A 178 4.41 3.64 -15.97
N ILE A 179 5.25 3.02 -15.13
CA ILE A 179 6.69 3.03 -15.37
C ILE A 179 7.07 2.23 -16.63
N GLY A 180 6.39 1.12 -16.93
CA GLY A 180 6.66 0.37 -18.15
C GLY A 180 6.34 1.19 -19.41
N ILE A 181 5.25 1.97 -19.40
CA ILE A 181 4.95 2.93 -20.49
C ILE A 181 6.05 4.00 -20.57
N LEU A 182 6.47 4.56 -19.44
CA LEU A 182 7.55 5.56 -19.41
C LEU A 182 8.88 4.99 -19.93
N ARG A 183 9.22 3.74 -19.59
CA ARG A 183 10.42 3.07 -20.11
C ARG A 183 10.33 2.88 -21.61
N ALA A 184 9.19 2.46 -22.16
CA ALA A 184 9.02 2.34 -23.61
C ALA A 184 9.19 3.69 -24.32
N ILE A 185 8.57 4.75 -23.79
CA ILE A 185 8.72 6.12 -24.32
C ILE A 185 10.18 6.54 -24.31
N SER A 186 10.90 6.27 -23.21
CA SER A 186 12.30 6.63 -23.08
C SER A 186 13.19 5.85 -24.06
N LEU A 187 13.01 4.53 -24.18
CA LEU A 187 13.75 3.70 -25.15
C LEU A 187 13.53 4.17 -26.60
N LEU A 188 12.31 4.63 -26.94
CA LEU A 188 11.99 5.12 -28.28
C LEU A 188 12.47 6.56 -28.54
N SER A 189 12.42 7.42 -27.52
CA SER A 189 12.69 8.86 -27.66
C SER A 189 14.15 9.22 -27.42
N PHE A 190 14.82 8.45 -26.57
CA PHE A 190 16.19 8.69 -26.09
C PHE A 190 17.01 7.39 -26.20
N PRO A 191 17.24 6.88 -27.43
CA PRO A 191 18.07 5.69 -27.61
C PRO A 191 19.48 5.96 -27.06
N VAL A 192 19.96 5.05 -26.22
CA VAL A 192 21.27 5.16 -25.57
C VAL A 192 22.32 4.53 -26.47
N ASP A 193 23.35 5.28 -26.79
CA ASP A 193 24.54 4.79 -27.48
C ASP A 193 25.60 4.37 -26.46
N ASN A 194 25.81 3.06 -26.32
CA ASN A 194 26.76 2.49 -25.37
C ASN A 194 28.22 2.79 -25.73
N ASP A 195 28.51 3.21 -26.97
CA ASP A 195 29.86 3.59 -27.39
C ASP A 195 30.26 5.00 -26.92
N ILE A 196 29.29 5.80 -26.45
CA ILE A 196 29.52 7.17 -25.97
C ILE A 196 29.65 7.16 -24.43
N PRO A 197 30.83 7.50 -23.88
CA PRO A 197 30.97 7.69 -22.44
C PRO A 197 30.06 8.83 -21.97
N ARG A 198 29.16 8.55 -21.02
CA ARG A 198 28.16 9.49 -20.48
C ARG A 198 27.25 10.08 -21.56
N ASP A 199 26.46 9.22 -22.20
CA ASP A 199 25.44 9.66 -23.15
C ASP A 199 24.44 10.66 -22.48
N PRO A 200 24.26 11.88 -23.01
CA PRO A 200 23.30 12.85 -22.49
C PRO A 200 21.83 12.37 -22.52
N ASN A 201 21.51 11.35 -23.34
CA ASN A 201 20.20 10.73 -23.37
C ASN A 201 19.86 10.03 -22.05
N LEU A 202 20.87 9.51 -21.33
CA LEU A 202 20.68 8.90 -20.00
C LEU A 202 20.19 9.94 -18.97
N PHE A 203 20.78 11.13 -18.98
CA PHE A 203 20.34 12.23 -18.10
C PHE A 203 18.94 12.70 -18.45
N THR A 204 18.63 12.82 -19.75
CA THR A 204 17.30 13.22 -20.23
C THR A 204 16.23 12.21 -19.84
N GLY A 205 16.52 10.91 -19.99
CA GLY A 205 15.65 9.83 -19.52
C GLY A 205 15.45 9.85 -18.00
N ALA A 206 16.51 10.06 -17.22
CA ALA A 206 16.41 10.20 -15.77
C ALA A 206 15.51 11.38 -15.38
N ILE A 207 15.73 12.57 -15.95
CA ILE A 207 14.87 13.74 -15.70
C ILE A 207 13.40 13.44 -16.01
N LEU A 208 13.11 12.74 -17.12
CA LEU A 208 11.74 12.36 -17.47
C LEU A 208 11.09 11.56 -16.33
N TYR A 209 11.76 10.50 -15.85
CA TYR A 209 11.22 9.63 -14.80
C TYR A 209 11.04 10.37 -13.47
N TYR A 210 12.04 11.14 -13.04
CA TYR A 210 12.01 11.86 -11.76
C TYR A 210 11.04 13.04 -11.77
N SER A 211 10.89 13.75 -12.89
CA SER A 211 9.98 14.90 -13.00
C SER A 211 8.52 14.44 -12.97
N ILE A 212 8.19 13.35 -13.67
CA ILE A 212 6.84 12.77 -13.65
C ILE A 212 6.52 12.24 -12.25
N SER A 213 7.47 11.54 -11.61
CA SER A 213 7.29 11.05 -10.24
C SER A 213 7.06 12.20 -9.24
N THR A 214 7.82 13.29 -9.36
CA THR A 214 7.67 14.51 -8.55
C THR A 214 6.30 15.16 -8.78
N ALA A 215 5.82 15.26 -10.02
CA ALA A 215 4.51 15.79 -10.33
C ALA A 215 3.39 15.00 -9.66
N PHE A 216 3.45 13.66 -9.70
CA PHE A 216 2.50 12.78 -9.01
C PHE A 216 2.51 13.00 -7.49
N CYS A 217 3.70 13.18 -6.89
CA CYS A 217 3.82 13.52 -5.47
C CYS A 217 3.12 14.84 -5.13
N ILE A 218 3.34 15.89 -5.93
CA ILE A 218 2.74 17.22 -5.72
C ILE A 218 1.21 17.15 -5.85
N ILE A 219 0.70 16.46 -6.87
CA ILE A 219 -0.73 16.26 -7.07
C ILE A 219 -1.33 15.55 -5.84
N LEU A 220 -0.67 14.50 -5.35
CA LEU A 220 -1.13 13.78 -4.17
C LEU A 220 -1.13 14.64 -2.91
N ILE A 221 -0.14 15.53 -2.70
CA ILE A 221 -0.13 16.47 -1.57
C ILE A 221 -1.42 17.31 -1.57
N VAL A 222 -1.82 17.85 -2.73
CA VAL A 222 -3.04 18.64 -2.88
C VAL A 222 -4.28 17.79 -2.56
N LEU A 223 -4.37 16.58 -3.09
CA LEU A 223 -5.51 15.69 -2.85
C LEU A 223 -5.62 15.26 -1.38
N ILE A 224 -4.51 14.98 -0.71
CA ILE A 224 -4.49 14.67 0.72
C ILE A 224 -4.97 15.85 1.55
N LEU A 225 -4.51 17.07 1.23
CA LEU A 225 -4.96 18.29 1.90
C LEU A 225 -6.48 18.48 1.78
N ILE A 226 -7.05 18.18 0.62
CA ILE A 226 -8.50 18.20 0.38
C ILE A 226 -9.19 17.06 1.13
N SER A 227 -8.65 15.83 1.09
CA SER A 227 -9.22 14.66 1.76
C SER A 227 -9.46 14.92 3.25
N PHE A 228 -8.47 15.47 3.96
CA PHE A 228 -8.57 15.83 5.37
C PHE A 228 -9.60 16.93 5.70
N ARG A 229 -10.30 17.48 4.70
CA ARG A 229 -11.41 18.44 4.85
C ARG A 229 -12.76 17.87 4.46
N THR A 230 -12.81 16.69 3.83
CA THR A 230 -14.07 16.09 3.39
C THR A 230 -14.86 15.49 4.54
N GLU A 231 -16.19 15.59 4.50
CA GLU A 231 -17.08 14.98 5.50
C GLU A 231 -16.88 13.46 5.59
N TYR A 232 -16.60 12.81 4.45
CA TYR A 232 -16.30 11.39 4.37
C TYR A 232 -15.08 11.01 5.20
N SER A 233 -13.95 11.67 4.98
CA SER A 233 -12.71 11.38 5.72
C SER A 233 -12.82 11.76 7.19
N LEU A 234 -13.49 12.87 7.52
CA LEU A 234 -13.72 13.25 8.91
C LEU A 234 -14.59 12.23 9.65
N PHE A 235 -15.59 11.63 9.00
CA PHE A 235 -16.41 10.57 9.60
C PHE A 235 -15.58 9.37 10.06
N TYR A 236 -14.68 8.84 9.21
CA TYR A 236 -13.85 7.69 9.59
C TYR A 236 -12.69 8.05 10.54
N LEU A 237 -12.13 9.26 10.42
CA LEU A 237 -11.05 9.72 11.30
C LEU A 237 -11.56 10.10 12.70
N GLU A 238 -12.73 10.72 12.79
CA GLU A 238 -13.36 11.12 14.05
C GLU A 238 -14.23 10.02 14.65
N GLY A 239 -14.58 8.96 13.92
CA GLY A 239 -15.13 7.72 14.50
C GLY A 239 -14.16 7.03 15.48
N LYS A 240 -12.93 7.51 15.58
CA LYS A 240 -11.94 7.20 16.62
C LYS A 240 -12.17 7.98 17.92
N ASN A 241 -12.97 9.05 17.88
CA ASN A 241 -13.39 9.87 19.00
C ASN A 241 -14.91 9.75 19.15
N ASP A 242 -15.36 8.91 20.09
CA ASP A 242 -16.76 8.82 20.57
C ASP A 242 -17.41 10.20 20.84
N SER A 243 -16.63 11.27 20.91
CA SER A 243 -17.04 12.67 21.02
C SER A 243 -18.05 13.16 19.98
N GLN A 244 -18.09 12.67 18.73
CA GLN A 244 -19.09 13.13 17.74
C GLN A 244 -20.42 12.39 17.85
N ALA A 245 -20.37 11.07 18.11
CA ALA A 245 -21.55 10.29 18.48
C ALA A 245 -22.15 10.85 19.78
N GLN A 246 -21.31 11.17 20.77
CA GLN A 246 -21.70 11.80 22.03
C GLN A 246 -22.31 13.19 21.82
N LYS A 247 -21.72 14.06 20.98
CA LYS A 247 -22.31 15.38 20.65
C LYS A 247 -23.66 15.27 19.94
N ARG A 248 -23.85 14.26 19.07
CA ARG A 248 -25.15 14.01 18.43
C ARG A 248 -26.16 13.48 19.45
N ILE A 249 -25.75 12.58 20.35
CA ILE A 249 -26.58 12.12 21.46
C ILE A 249 -26.95 13.28 22.40
N ASP A 250 -26.02 14.18 22.73
CA ASP A 250 -26.26 15.37 23.55
C ASP A 250 -27.20 16.36 22.83
N SER A 251 -27.12 16.47 21.50
CA SER A 251 -28.04 17.28 20.71
C SER A 251 -29.45 16.68 20.68
N ILE A 252 -29.57 15.35 20.64
CA ILE A 252 -30.82 14.61 20.74
C ILE A 252 -31.39 14.72 22.17
N ASP A 253 -30.56 14.64 23.21
CA ASP A 253 -30.93 14.84 24.62
C ASP A 253 -31.41 16.28 24.87
N ASN A 254 -30.79 17.27 24.23
CA ASN A 254 -31.23 18.67 24.28
C ASN A 254 -32.53 18.92 23.49
N LEU A 255 -32.73 18.25 22.36
CA LEU A 255 -34.00 18.26 21.62
C LEU A 255 -35.12 17.58 22.41
N MET A 256 -34.84 16.46 23.09
CA MET A 256 -35.79 15.77 23.98
C MET A 256 -36.12 16.61 25.22
N LYS A 257 -35.17 17.36 25.79
CA LYS A 257 -35.42 18.34 26.87
C LYS A 257 -36.32 19.49 26.43
N SER A 258 -36.32 19.84 25.14
CA SER A 258 -37.16 20.92 24.59
C SER A 258 -38.63 20.54 24.40
N HIS A 259 -38.96 19.24 24.41
CA HIS A 259 -40.33 18.75 24.34
C HIS A 259 -40.82 18.32 25.72
N GLN A 260 -41.42 19.30 26.39
CA GLN A 260 -42.03 19.20 27.71
C GLN A 260 -43.29 18.32 27.64
N SER A 261 -43.17 16.98 27.82
CA SER A 261 -44.27 16.07 28.20
C SER A 261 -43.81 14.60 28.40
N PHE A 262 -43.04 14.25 29.45
CA PHE A 262 -43.09 12.88 30.04
C PHE A 262 -42.30 12.74 31.36
N THR A 263 -42.58 13.59 32.34
CA THR A 263 -41.67 13.79 33.50
C THR A 263 -41.90 12.87 34.71
N ILE A 264 -42.47 11.67 34.57
CA ILE A 264 -42.73 10.81 35.76
C ILE A 264 -42.14 9.40 35.67
N ALA A 265 -41.90 8.84 34.46
CA ALA A 265 -41.28 7.52 34.33
C ALA A 265 -39.73 7.52 34.32
N ILE A 266 -39.10 8.71 34.26
CA ILE A 266 -37.68 8.86 33.91
C ILE A 266 -36.74 8.96 35.15
N SER A 267 -37.23 9.32 36.34
CA SER A 267 -36.34 9.49 37.51
C SER A 267 -35.73 8.16 37.97
N ASN A 268 -36.49 7.06 37.90
CA ASN A 268 -35.99 5.72 38.23
C ASN A 268 -35.10 5.14 37.12
N ARG A 269 -35.30 5.52 35.85
CA ARG A 269 -34.39 5.13 34.75
C ARG A 269 -33.08 5.93 34.77
N LYS A 270 -33.09 7.18 35.24
CA LYS A 270 -31.88 8.03 35.36
C LYS A 270 -30.87 7.51 36.38
N SER A 271 -31.30 6.89 37.48
CA SER A 271 -30.38 6.29 38.45
C SER A 271 -29.79 4.98 37.94
N LEU A 272 -30.61 4.12 37.33
CA LEU A 272 -30.17 2.88 36.68
C LEU A 272 -29.22 3.15 35.49
N ALA A 273 -29.55 4.08 34.59
CA ALA A 273 -28.70 4.45 33.46
C ALA A 273 -27.41 5.16 33.90
N ARG A 274 -27.42 5.95 34.98
CA ARG A 274 -26.17 6.50 35.56
C ARG A 274 -25.31 5.44 36.21
N GLN A 275 -25.91 4.42 36.81
CA GLN A 275 -25.20 3.32 37.43
C GLN A 275 -24.61 2.37 36.37
N SER A 276 -25.35 2.10 35.29
CA SER A 276 -24.86 1.41 34.09
C SER A 276 -23.82 2.23 33.30
N MET A 277 -23.94 3.56 33.24
CA MET A 277 -22.95 4.44 32.61
C MET A 277 -21.67 4.55 33.44
N LYS A 278 -21.73 4.47 34.78
CA LYS A 278 -20.52 4.44 35.60
C LYS A 278 -19.74 3.14 35.45
N SER A 279 -20.41 2.03 35.11
CA SER A 279 -19.77 0.78 34.72
C SER A 279 -19.32 0.74 33.25
N LEU A 280 -19.83 1.61 32.39
CA LEU A 280 -19.42 1.74 30.97
C LEU A 280 -18.32 2.80 30.75
N GLY A 281 -18.17 3.77 31.65
CA GLY A 281 -17.14 4.82 31.61
C GLY A 281 -15.80 4.42 32.22
N GLU A 282 -15.66 3.17 32.67
CA GLU A 282 -14.40 2.52 33.10
C GLU A 282 -14.01 1.39 32.13
N GLU A 283 -14.39 1.47 30.85
CA GLU A 283 -13.64 0.72 29.84
C GLU A 283 -12.31 1.45 29.65
N ASP A 284 -11.25 0.90 30.24
CA ASP A 284 -9.86 1.22 29.88
C ASP A 284 -9.79 1.41 28.36
N GLU A 285 -9.33 2.57 27.87
CA GLU A 285 -9.06 2.78 26.44
C GLU A 285 -8.22 1.60 25.94
N GLU A 286 -8.85 0.62 25.28
CA GLU A 286 -8.22 -0.65 24.94
C GLU A 286 -7.17 -0.35 23.86
N LYS A 287 -5.93 -0.12 24.28
CA LYS A 287 -4.86 0.24 23.34
C LYS A 287 -4.62 -0.91 22.39
N ALA A 288 -4.57 -0.61 21.09
CA ALA A 288 -4.21 -1.58 20.07
C ALA A 288 -2.85 -2.21 20.40
N SER A 289 -2.84 -3.53 20.59
CA SER A 289 -1.64 -4.29 20.91
C SER A 289 -1.10 -4.98 19.66
N ILE A 290 0.19 -4.76 19.35
CA ILE A 290 0.88 -5.37 18.21
C ILE A 290 0.75 -6.90 18.24
N LEU A 291 0.93 -7.50 19.42
CA LEU A 291 0.88 -8.95 19.58
C LEU A 291 -0.52 -9.50 19.32
N LYS A 292 -1.56 -8.79 19.77
CA LYS A 292 -2.96 -9.18 19.55
C LYS A 292 -3.31 -9.11 18.06
N VAL A 293 -3.03 -7.97 17.42
CA VAL A 293 -3.28 -7.78 15.98
C VAL A 293 -2.51 -8.80 15.14
N HIS A 294 -1.25 -9.09 15.49
CA HIS A 294 -0.46 -10.13 14.84
C HIS A 294 -1.11 -11.50 14.97
N ARG A 295 -1.43 -11.92 16.21
CA ARG A 295 -2.01 -13.22 16.50
C ARG A 295 -3.33 -13.41 15.76
N ASP A 296 -4.16 -12.39 15.70
CA ASP A 296 -5.49 -12.49 15.11
C ASP A 296 -5.42 -12.46 13.56
N ASN A 297 -4.37 -11.88 12.97
CA ASN A 297 -4.16 -11.78 11.52
C ASN A 297 -3.02 -12.66 10.95
N TRP A 298 -2.43 -13.55 11.74
CA TRP A 298 -1.15 -14.19 11.42
C TRP A 298 -1.14 -14.88 10.04
N LEU A 299 -2.23 -15.57 9.66
CA LEU A 299 -2.32 -16.24 8.35
C LEU A 299 -2.26 -15.27 7.17
N ASN A 300 -2.93 -14.11 7.28
CA ASN A 300 -2.89 -13.10 6.23
C ASN A 300 -1.52 -12.43 6.17
N LEU A 301 -0.95 -12.06 7.32
CA LEU A 301 0.35 -11.38 7.41
C LEU A 301 1.49 -12.26 6.87
N TRP A 302 1.57 -13.52 7.33
CA TRP A 302 2.57 -14.47 6.85
C TRP A 302 2.32 -14.90 5.41
N GLY A 303 1.06 -14.96 4.98
CA GLY A 303 0.71 -15.20 3.58
C GLY A 303 1.19 -14.07 2.65
N ILE A 304 1.03 -12.81 3.05
CA ILE A 304 1.56 -11.65 2.32
C ILE A 304 3.08 -11.73 2.25
N PHE A 305 3.73 -11.97 3.38
CA PHE A 305 5.18 -12.17 3.46
C PHE A 305 5.65 -13.24 2.46
N LEU A 306 5.05 -14.44 2.47
CA LEU A 306 5.43 -15.54 1.57
C LEU A 306 5.20 -15.21 0.10
N ASN A 307 4.12 -14.50 -0.26
CA ASN A 307 3.89 -14.07 -1.64
C ASN A 307 5.02 -13.18 -2.17
N PHE A 308 5.53 -12.26 -1.34
CA PHE A 308 6.65 -11.40 -1.71
C PHE A 308 7.99 -12.14 -1.70
N VAL A 309 8.22 -13.08 -0.78
CA VAL A 309 9.41 -13.95 -0.83
C VAL A 309 9.45 -14.73 -2.14
N ILE A 310 8.38 -15.46 -2.47
CA ILE A 310 8.29 -16.28 -3.69
C ILE A 310 8.52 -15.40 -4.93
N THR A 311 7.92 -14.20 -4.94
CA THR A 311 8.06 -13.28 -6.07
C THR A 311 9.49 -12.76 -6.20
N MET A 312 10.10 -12.24 -5.13
CA MET A 312 11.44 -11.65 -5.23
C MET A 312 12.54 -12.68 -5.49
N VAL A 313 12.29 -13.96 -5.21
CA VAL A 313 13.19 -15.05 -5.62
C VAL A 313 13.23 -15.20 -7.15
N MET A 314 12.12 -14.98 -7.85
CA MET A 314 12.03 -15.17 -9.30
C MET A 314 12.07 -13.88 -10.13
N TYR A 315 11.46 -12.80 -9.65
CA TYR A 315 11.24 -11.57 -10.40
C TYR A 315 12.13 -10.43 -9.87
N PRO A 316 12.77 -9.64 -10.75
CA PRO A 316 12.84 -9.83 -12.21
C PRO A 316 13.90 -10.85 -12.63
N GLY A 317 14.92 -11.10 -11.81
CA GLY A 317 16.17 -11.77 -12.19
C GLY A 317 16.01 -13.11 -12.92
N LEU A 318 15.41 -14.11 -12.27
CA LEU A 318 15.28 -15.45 -12.86
C LEU A 318 14.35 -15.45 -14.09
N LEU A 319 13.30 -14.64 -14.08
CA LEU A 319 12.39 -14.52 -15.22
C LEU A 319 13.03 -13.89 -16.46
N LEU A 320 14.02 -13.02 -16.28
CA LEU A 320 14.78 -12.42 -17.39
C LEU A 320 15.73 -13.42 -18.07
N GLN A 321 16.15 -14.47 -17.37
CA GLN A 321 16.99 -15.53 -17.91
C GLN A 321 16.24 -16.46 -18.88
N GLY A 322 14.91 -16.49 -18.82
CA GLY A 322 14.09 -17.26 -19.76
C GLY A 322 14.33 -16.84 -21.21
N ASN A 323 14.36 -17.79 -22.13
CA ASN A 323 14.54 -17.50 -23.56
C ASN A 323 13.25 -16.88 -24.14
N LEU A 324 13.41 -15.83 -24.96
CA LEU A 324 12.31 -15.21 -25.71
C LEU A 324 12.80 -14.95 -27.14
N SER A 325 12.62 -15.95 -28.00
CA SER A 325 13.25 -15.98 -29.33
C SER A 325 12.80 -14.86 -30.28
N PHE A 326 11.66 -14.24 -30.00
CA PHE A 326 11.07 -13.17 -30.83
C PHE A 326 11.57 -11.75 -30.47
N ILE A 327 12.38 -11.58 -29.42
CA ILE A 327 12.96 -10.29 -29.02
C ILE A 327 14.48 -10.42 -29.00
N GLU A 328 15.14 -9.79 -29.98
CA GLU A 328 16.60 -9.82 -30.10
C GLU A 328 17.28 -8.81 -29.16
N GLU A 329 16.69 -7.61 -29.02
CA GLU A 329 17.25 -6.53 -28.21
C GLU A 329 16.99 -6.73 -26.71
N ILE A 330 18.07 -6.70 -25.91
CA ILE A 330 18.01 -6.97 -24.47
C ILE A 330 17.14 -5.96 -23.71
N ASP A 331 17.18 -4.68 -24.09
CA ASP A 331 16.36 -3.62 -23.46
C ASP A 331 14.86 -3.88 -23.63
N TRP A 332 14.45 -4.31 -24.84
CA TRP A 332 13.07 -4.66 -25.12
C TRP A 332 12.66 -5.96 -24.45
N LYS A 333 13.58 -6.93 -24.31
CA LYS A 333 13.33 -8.16 -23.56
C LYS A 333 13.07 -7.85 -22.08
N VAL A 334 13.93 -7.04 -21.47
CA VAL A 334 13.79 -6.58 -20.08
C VAL A 334 12.47 -5.83 -19.89
N TRP A 335 12.18 -4.88 -20.79
CA TRP A 335 10.93 -4.15 -20.76
C TRP A 335 9.70 -5.07 -20.88
N PHE A 336 9.71 -6.02 -21.82
CA PHE A 336 8.59 -6.92 -22.08
C PHE A 336 8.27 -7.82 -20.87
N VAL A 337 9.30 -8.43 -20.27
CA VAL A 337 9.13 -9.26 -19.06
C VAL A 337 8.56 -8.45 -17.90
N ILE A 338 9.11 -7.25 -17.67
CA ILE A 338 8.65 -6.35 -16.60
C ILE A 338 7.20 -5.92 -16.83
N ILE A 339 6.86 -5.38 -18.02
CA ILE A 339 5.51 -4.88 -18.29
C ILE A 339 4.47 -5.99 -18.23
N LEU A 340 4.78 -7.18 -18.75
CA LEU A 340 3.87 -8.32 -18.74
C LEU A 340 3.59 -8.79 -17.30
N PHE A 341 4.62 -8.84 -16.45
CA PHE A 341 4.47 -9.20 -15.05
C PHE A 341 3.61 -8.18 -14.31
N VAL A 342 3.93 -6.88 -14.39
CA VAL A 342 3.22 -5.83 -13.65
C VAL A 342 1.81 -5.58 -14.16
N ALA A 343 1.56 -5.76 -15.46
CA ALA A 343 0.20 -5.72 -16.02
C ALA A 343 -0.64 -6.88 -15.47
N SER A 344 -0.07 -8.08 -15.42
CA SER A 344 -0.74 -9.26 -14.87
C SER A 344 -0.99 -9.12 -13.36
N ASP A 345 -0.03 -8.58 -12.59
CA ASP A 345 -0.22 -8.22 -11.17
C ASP A 345 -1.35 -7.22 -11.01
N THR A 346 -1.36 -6.14 -11.79
CA THR A 346 -2.42 -5.12 -11.75
C THR A 346 -3.80 -5.73 -12.00
N VAL A 347 -3.93 -6.60 -13.02
CA VAL A 347 -5.18 -7.32 -13.30
C VAL A 347 -5.60 -8.18 -12.11
N GLY A 348 -4.66 -8.90 -11.50
CA GLY A 348 -4.91 -9.70 -10.30
C GLY A 348 -5.44 -8.86 -9.12
N ARG A 349 -4.83 -7.70 -8.86
CA ARG A 349 -5.26 -6.78 -7.78
C ARG A 349 -6.66 -6.24 -8.02
N VAL A 350 -6.91 -5.75 -9.23
CA VAL A 350 -8.22 -5.23 -9.63
C VAL A 350 -9.29 -6.30 -9.46
N LEU A 351 -9.03 -7.53 -9.93
CA LEU A 351 -9.95 -8.65 -9.79
C LEU A 351 -10.22 -9.00 -8.33
N ALA A 352 -9.20 -9.05 -7.47
CA ALA A 352 -9.36 -9.30 -6.04
C ALA A 352 -10.16 -8.21 -5.31
N GLY A 353 -10.11 -6.97 -5.81
CA GLY A 353 -10.96 -5.88 -5.31
C GLY A 353 -12.45 -6.10 -5.58
N PHE A 354 -12.82 -6.82 -6.65
CA PHE A 354 -14.21 -7.19 -6.95
C PHE A 354 -14.59 -8.56 -6.40
N LEU A 355 -13.69 -9.53 -6.48
CA LEU A 355 -13.87 -10.93 -6.12
C LEU A 355 -12.83 -11.32 -5.06
N THR A 356 -12.99 -10.79 -3.86
CA THR A 356 -12.04 -11.04 -2.76
C THR A 356 -12.14 -12.48 -2.27
N LEU A 357 -11.00 -13.18 -2.22
CA LEU A 357 -10.92 -14.49 -1.59
C LEU A 357 -10.86 -14.33 -0.06
N LYS A 358 -11.99 -14.59 0.61
CA LYS A 358 -12.16 -14.30 2.06
C LYS A 358 -11.51 -15.30 3.01
N SER A 359 -11.08 -16.47 2.53
CA SER A 359 -10.52 -17.52 3.39
C SER A 359 -8.99 -17.41 3.47
N PRO A 360 -8.40 -17.04 4.63
CA PRO A 360 -6.95 -16.94 4.79
C PRO A 360 -6.23 -18.26 4.53
N ILE A 361 -6.87 -19.38 4.86
CA ILE A 361 -6.32 -20.73 4.66
C ILE A 361 -6.21 -21.04 3.16
N ILE A 362 -7.27 -20.79 2.39
CA ILE A 362 -7.24 -21.03 0.94
C ILE A 362 -6.21 -20.09 0.29
N CYS A 363 -6.15 -18.82 0.68
CA CYS A 363 -5.11 -17.89 0.22
C CYS A 363 -3.71 -18.43 0.54
N GLY A 364 -3.48 -18.96 1.74
CA GLY A 364 -2.21 -19.56 2.15
C GLY A 364 -1.83 -20.79 1.31
N ILE A 365 -2.76 -21.70 1.07
CA ILE A 365 -2.53 -22.87 0.21
C ILE A 365 -2.18 -22.45 -1.21
N LEU A 366 -2.95 -21.52 -1.80
CA LEU A 366 -2.67 -20.99 -3.14
C LEU A 366 -1.31 -20.28 -3.18
N THR A 367 -0.92 -19.58 -2.10
CA THR A 367 0.40 -18.95 -1.98
C THR A 367 1.51 -20.01 -2.03
N LEU A 368 1.37 -21.12 -1.31
CA LEU A 368 2.35 -22.21 -1.35
C LEU A 368 2.44 -22.87 -2.74
N LEU A 369 1.31 -23.03 -3.43
CA LEU A 369 1.28 -23.56 -4.79
C LEU A 369 2.05 -22.65 -5.79
N ARG A 370 2.15 -21.34 -5.54
CA ARG A 370 2.95 -20.44 -6.37
C ARG A 370 4.45 -20.74 -6.34
N SER A 371 4.96 -21.47 -5.35
CA SER A 371 6.35 -21.97 -5.38
C SER A 371 6.63 -22.85 -6.61
N GLY A 372 5.61 -23.47 -7.20
CA GLY A 372 5.74 -24.19 -8.48
C GLY A 372 6.20 -23.29 -9.63
N ASN A 373 5.81 -22.00 -9.62
CA ASN A 373 6.24 -21.04 -10.65
C ASN A 373 7.73 -20.74 -10.58
N VAL A 374 8.32 -20.80 -9.37
CA VAL A 374 9.77 -20.66 -9.19
C VAL A 374 10.49 -21.84 -9.86
N ALA A 375 10.00 -23.06 -9.66
CA ALA A 375 10.55 -24.25 -10.32
C ALA A 375 10.45 -24.13 -11.85
N VAL A 376 9.30 -23.69 -12.38
CA VAL A 376 9.14 -23.43 -13.82
C VAL A 376 10.13 -22.38 -14.30
N ALA A 377 10.30 -21.27 -13.58
CA ALA A 377 11.24 -20.20 -13.92
C ALA A 377 12.69 -20.70 -14.01
N PHE A 378 13.10 -21.58 -13.08
CA PHE A 378 14.40 -22.24 -13.17
C PHE A 378 14.54 -23.13 -14.40
N LEU A 379 13.56 -24.00 -14.65
CA LEU A 379 13.61 -24.91 -15.80
C LEU A 379 13.65 -24.13 -17.12
N SER A 380 12.94 -22.99 -17.18
CA SER A 380 12.98 -22.05 -18.30
C SER A 380 14.34 -21.36 -18.46
N ALA A 381 14.98 -20.94 -17.35
CA ALA A 381 16.29 -20.29 -17.39
C ALA A 381 17.41 -21.22 -17.88
N TYR A 382 17.29 -22.52 -17.65
CA TYR A 382 18.20 -23.56 -18.18
C TYR A 382 17.81 -24.08 -19.57
N ASP A 383 16.81 -23.48 -20.22
CA ASP A 383 16.32 -23.87 -21.55
C ASP A 383 15.98 -25.37 -21.68
N ILE A 384 15.36 -25.94 -20.64
CA ILE A 384 15.05 -27.38 -20.60
C ILE A 384 13.82 -27.68 -21.46
N SER A 385 14.05 -28.14 -22.69
CA SER A 385 13.04 -28.71 -23.62
C SER A 385 11.69 -27.96 -23.59
N PHE A 386 10.62 -28.57 -23.09
CA PHE A 386 9.29 -27.96 -22.99
C PHE A 386 9.29 -26.63 -22.21
N PHE A 387 10.05 -26.54 -21.11
CA PHE A 387 10.07 -25.39 -20.22
C PHE A 387 10.84 -24.18 -20.79
N GLY A 388 11.76 -24.41 -21.74
CA GLY A 388 12.51 -23.38 -22.43
C GLY A 388 11.72 -22.62 -23.51
N THR A 389 10.54 -23.12 -23.88
CA THR A 389 9.73 -22.50 -24.94
C THR A 389 9.17 -21.14 -24.52
N ASP A 390 9.15 -20.19 -25.47
CA ASP A 390 8.63 -18.82 -25.28
C ASP A 390 7.24 -18.82 -24.62
N TYR A 391 6.34 -19.74 -25.02
CA TYR A 391 5.00 -19.85 -24.47
C TYR A 391 4.99 -20.18 -22.99
N VAL A 392 5.85 -21.11 -22.54
CA VAL A 392 5.91 -21.49 -21.12
C VAL A 392 6.47 -20.35 -20.28
N VAL A 393 7.50 -19.65 -20.79
CA VAL A 393 8.06 -18.45 -20.14
C VAL A 393 6.99 -17.37 -19.97
N ILE A 394 6.28 -17.02 -21.04
CA ILE A 394 5.21 -16.01 -21.05
C ILE A 394 4.08 -16.40 -20.10
N ILE A 395 3.60 -17.64 -20.16
CA ILE A 395 2.53 -18.12 -19.28
C ILE A 395 2.98 -18.07 -17.81
N ASN A 396 4.21 -18.46 -17.52
CA ASN A 396 4.73 -18.42 -16.16
C ASN A 396 4.82 -16.98 -15.62
N ILE A 397 5.23 -16.01 -16.45
CA ILE A 397 5.24 -14.58 -16.10
C ILE A 397 3.82 -14.10 -15.77
N ILE A 398 2.83 -14.42 -16.61
CA ILE A 398 1.43 -14.00 -16.43
C ILE A 398 0.84 -14.60 -15.14
N ILE A 399 0.95 -15.92 -14.95
CA ILE A 399 0.42 -16.61 -13.76
C ILE A 399 1.11 -16.09 -12.50
N SER A 400 2.42 -15.84 -12.58
CA SER A 400 3.20 -15.29 -11.47
C SER A 400 2.77 -13.88 -11.09
N GLY A 401 2.64 -12.97 -12.06
CA GLY A 401 2.15 -11.61 -11.80
C GLY A 401 0.71 -11.63 -11.26
N PHE A 402 -0.21 -12.29 -11.96
CA PHE A 402 -1.61 -12.38 -11.56
C PHE A 402 -1.78 -12.98 -10.16
N GLY A 403 -1.09 -14.09 -9.87
CA GLY A 403 -1.13 -14.73 -8.57
C GLY A 403 -0.64 -13.83 -7.43
N LEU A 404 0.35 -12.97 -7.69
CA LEU A 404 0.80 -11.97 -6.70
C LEU A 404 -0.28 -10.96 -6.41
N GLY A 405 -0.77 -10.31 -7.46
CA GLY A 405 -1.75 -9.24 -7.32
C GLY A 405 -3.03 -9.71 -6.64
N TYR A 406 -3.54 -10.87 -7.08
CA TYR A 406 -4.80 -11.41 -6.58
C TYR A 406 -4.72 -11.90 -5.14
N LEU A 407 -3.70 -12.70 -4.79
CA LEU A 407 -3.59 -13.28 -3.45
C LEU A 407 -3.21 -12.23 -2.40
N VAL A 408 -2.25 -11.34 -2.71
CA VAL A 408 -1.84 -10.27 -1.78
C VAL A 408 -3.01 -9.34 -1.53
N THR A 409 -3.71 -8.89 -2.57
CA THR A 409 -4.86 -7.99 -2.38
C THR A 409 -5.98 -8.67 -1.60
N SER A 410 -6.26 -9.97 -1.86
CA SER A 410 -7.25 -10.72 -1.08
C SER A 410 -6.87 -10.83 0.40
N GLN A 411 -5.60 -11.08 0.71
CA GLN A 411 -5.09 -11.15 2.09
C GLN A 411 -5.10 -9.80 2.80
N ILE A 412 -4.76 -8.71 2.09
CA ILE A 412 -4.85 -7.34 2.62
C ILE A 412 -6.30 -7.03 3.00
N LEU A 413 -7.24 -7.29 2.08
CA LEU A 413 -8.65 -7.00 2.30
C LEU A 413 -9.22 -7.84 3.45
N THR A 414 -8.88 -9.12 3.50
CA THR A 414 -9.29 -10.02 4.58
C THR A 414 -8.67 -9.63 5.92
N ALA A 415 -7.41 -9.20 5.94
CA ALA A 415 -6.76 -8.72 7.17
C ALA A 415 -7.45 -7.49 7.75
N CYS A 416 -7.99 -6.61 6.91
CA CYS A 416 -8.74 -5.44 7.34
C CYS A 416 -10.19 -5.74 7.76
N THR A 417 -10.68 -6.98 7.71
CA THR A 417 -12.03 -7.33 8.18
C THR A 417 -12.07 -7.90 9.59
N ILE A 418 -10.91 -8.32 10.10
CA ILE A 418 -10.75 -8.99 11.39
C ILE A 418 -10.65 -8.01 12.58
N PRO A 419 -9.83 -6.94 12.53
CA PRO A 419 -9.57 -6.09 13.69
C PRO A 419 -10.74 -5.16 14.03
N LYS A 420 -10.77 -4.70 15.28
CA LYS A 420 -11.70 -3.62 15.71
C LYS A 420 -11.29 -2.27 15.09
N PRO A 421 -12.17 -1.26 15.03
CA PRO A 421 -11.87 0.04 14.41
C PRO A 421 -10.60 0.73 14.94
N TYR A 422 -10.32 0.64 16.24
CA TYR A 422 -9.12 1.24 16.85
C TYR A 422 -7.82 0.47 16.52
N GLU A 423 -7.92 -0.78 16.05
CA GLU A 423 -6.79 -1.63 15.62
C GLU A 423 -6.51 -1.54 14.12
N MET A 424 -7.41 -0.94 13.32
CA MET A 424 -7.31 -0.86 11.86
C MET A 424 -6.05 -0.17 11.36
N GLU A 425 -5.69 0.96 11.97
CA GLU A 425 -4.48 1.70 11.62
C GLU A 425 -3.21 0.86 11.86
N LEU A 426 -3.17 0.13 12.97
CA LEU A 426 -2.05 -0.75 13.31
C LEU A 426 -1.98 -1.94 12.35
N THR A 427 -3.13 -2.52 12.01
CA THR A 427 -3.24 -3.62 11.05
C THR A 427 -2.69 -3.23 9.68
N GLY A 428 -3.05 -2.04 9.18
CA GLY A 428 -2.50 -1.50 7.93
C GLY A 428 -0.96 -1.38 7.98
N LYS A 429 -0.40 -0.84 9.06
CA LYS A 429 1.06 -0.75 9.22
C LYS A 429 1.72 -2.14 9.25
N MET A 430 1.12 -3.09 9.94
CA MET A 430 1.62 -4.47 10.02
C MET A 430 1.61 -5.17 8.66
N ILE A 431 0.55 -5.01 7.87
CA ILE A 431 0.49 -5.49 6.48
C ILE A 431 1.70 -5.01 5.68
N ASN A 432 1.99 -3.70 5.74
CA ASN A 432 3.09 -3.11 4.99
C ASN A 432 4.47 -3.60 5.48
N ILE A 433 4.63 -3.81 6.79
CA ILE A 433 5.87 -4.37 7.37
C ILE A 433 6.10 -5.81 6.89
N PHE A 434 5.07 -6.67 6.96
CA PHE A 434 5.22 -8.07 6.52
C PHE A 434 5.49 -8.18 5.02
N LEU A 435 4.87 -7.30 4.22
CA LEU A 435 5.20 -7.12 2.81
C LEU A 435 6.69 -6.79 2.64
N GLN A 436 7.20 -5.78 3.34
CA GLN A 436 8.59 -5.34 3.20
C GLN A 436 9.60 -6.39 3.68
N ILE A 437 9.32 -7.10 4.77
CA ILE A 437 10.17 -8.21 5.23
C ILE A 437 10.21 -9.30 4.16
N GLY A 438 9.09 -9.58 3.49
CA GLY A 438 9.03 -10.54 2.40
C GLY A 438 9.89 -10.13 1.21
N ILE A 439 9.86 -8.84 0.85
CA ILE A 439 10.72 -8.28 -0.20
C ILE A 439 12.20 -8.44 0.15
N VAL A 440 12.60 -8.05 1.36
CA VAL A 440 13.99 -8.15 1.84
C VAL A 440 14.46 -9.60 1.83
N VAL A 441 13.71 -10.51 2.45
CA VAL A 441 14.10 -11.92 2.56
C VAL A 441 14.18 -12.58 1.18
N GLY A 442 13.19 -12.36 0.31
CA GLY A 442 13.21 -12.91 -1.04
C GLY A 442 14.37 -12.36 -1.89
N SER A 443 14.66 -11.06 -1.78
CA SER A 443 15.80 -10.44 -2.47
C SER A 443 17.14 -11.00 -1.98
N LEU A 444 17.29 -11.21 -0.67
CA LEU A 444 18.51 -11.85 -0.12
C LEU A 444 18.67 -13.30 -0.61
N ILE A 445 17.58 -14.07 -0.67
CA ILE A 445 17.61 -15.43 -1.21
C ILE A 445 18.01 -15.41 -2.69
N ALA A 446 17.47 -14.48 -3.49
CA ALA A 446 17.88 -14.33 -4.89
C ALA A 446 19.37 -13.95 -5.00
N THR A 447 19.80 -12.90 -4.31
CA THR A 447 21.17 -12.38 -4.40
C THR A 447 22.21 -13.35 -3.87
N PHE A 448 21.98 -14.06 -2.78
CA PHE A 448 22.98 -14.98 -2.21
C PHE A 448 22.80 -16.43 -2.66
N GLY A 449 21.57 -16.86 -2.93
CA GLY A 449 21.26 -18.23 -3.30
C GLY A 449 21.35 -18.50 -4.80
N LEU A 450 21.09 -17.48 -5.65
CA LEU A 450 21.01 -17.66 -7.11
C LEU A 450 22.16 -17.01 -7.88
N SER A 451 22.87 -16.04 -7.30
CA SER A 451 24.01 -15.39 -7.97
C SER A 451 25.18 -16.33 -8.30
N THR A 452 25.20 -17.53 -7.73
CA THR A 452 26.19 -18.56 -8.05
C THR A 452 25.74 -19.46 -9.21
N LEU A 453 24.47 -19.39 -9.62
CA LEU A 453 23.88 -20.23 -10.65
C LEU A 453 23.83 -19.56 -12.02
N PHE A 454 23.89 -18.23 -12.09
CA PHE A 454 23.78 -17.43 -13.31
C PHE A 454 24.77 -16.28 -13.33
#